data_AF-A0A821MUA5-F1
#
_entry.id   AF-A0A821MUA5-F1
#
_cell.length_a   1.000
_cell.length_b   1.000
_cell.length_c   1.000
_cell.angle_alpha   90.00
_cell.angle_beta   90.00
_cell.angle_gamma   90.00
#
_symmetry.space_group_name_H-M   'P 1'
#
loop_
_entity.id
_entity.type
_entity.pdbx_description
1 polymer ?
#
loop_
_entity_poly.entity_id
_entity_poly.type
_entity_poly.pdbx_seq_one_letter_code
_entity_poly.pdbx_strand_id
1 'polypeptide(L)'
;MGKINSPDSFGEISVLLQEAMTCTVVTATHCVLGIVRPGKTLELPEVTRKLLLHTAQRTFAHLSQDDIRREYINQETRKEWTDFKKDILDDIIFKKNIRAGQGKWQHSTPIPTPADDRQTKSSMH
;
A
#
# COMPACT_ATOMS: atom_id res chain seq x y z
N MET A 1 -3.06 -16.04 5.46
CA MET A 1 -1.80 -15.33 5.78
C MET A 1 -1.80 -15.02 7.27
N GLY A 2 -0.72 -15.28 8.00
CA GLY A 2 -0.69 -14.88 9.40
C GLY A 2 -0.55 -13.36 9.54
N LYS A 3 -1.07 -12.83 10.64
CA LYS A 3 -1.10 -11.39 10.94
C LYS A 3 -0.33 -11.17 12.24
N ILE A 4 0.43 -10.08 12.28
CA ILE A 4 1.17 -9.62 13.45
C ILE A 4 0.45 -8.35 13.90
N ASN A 5 -0.01 -8.31 15.14
CA ASN A 5 -0.68 -7.15 15.71
C ASN A 5 0.17 -6.57 16.84
N SER A 6 -0.08 -5.33 17.27
CA SER A 6 0.53 -4.86 18.53
C SER A 6 -0.07 -5.65 19.70
N PRO A 7 0.73 -6.21 20.63
CA PRO A 7 2.16 -5.96 20.91
C PRO A 7 3.12 -7.07 20.44
N ASP A 8 2.76 -7.83 19.41
CA ASP A 8 3.53 -8.97 18.93
C ASP A 8 4.92 -8.57 18.40
N SER A 9 5.85 -9.51 18.48
CA SER A 9 7.22 -9.41 17.94
C SER A 9 7.49 -10.53 16.95
N PHE A 10 8.51 -10.38 16.11
CA PHE A 10 8.90 -11.38 15.12
C PHE A 10 10.40 -11.32 14.80
N GLY A 11 10.93 -12.42 14.25
CA GLY A 11 12.32 -12.54 13.77
C GLY A 11 13.33 -13.02 14.82
N GLU A 12 12.90 -13.21 16.06
CA GLU A 12 13.73 -13.63 17.19
C GLU A 12 14.34 -15.01 17.00
N ILE A 13 13.58 -15.95 16.43
CA ILE A 13 14.05 -17.32 16.18
C ILE A 13 15.18 -17.32 15.16
N SER A 14 15.04 -16.57 14.08
CA SER A 14 16.05 -16.45 13.02
C SER A 14 17.37 -15.92 13.56
N VAL A 15 17.33 -14.94 14.46
CA VAL A 15 18.54 -14.41 15.11
C VAL A 15 19.17 -15.45 16.06
N LEU A 16 18.36 -16.10 16.90
CA LEU A 16 18.86 -17.04 17.91
C LEU A 16 19.43 -18.32 17.30
N LEU A 17 18.84 -18.82 16.21
CA LEU A 17 19.28 -20.02 15.50
C LEU A 17 20.30 -19.73 14.38
N GLN A 18 20.55 -18.46 14.07
CA GLN A 18 21.36 -18.04 12.91
C GLN A 18 20.83 -18.60 11.58
N GLU A 19 19.50 -18.70 11.45
CA GLU A 19 18.82 -19.18 10.27
C GLU A 19 18.19 -18.02 9.50
N ALA A 20 18.20 -18.08 8.17
CA ALA A 20 17.55 -17.08 7.33
C ALA A 20 16.02 -17.10 7.53
N MET A 21 15.40 -15.91 7.58
CA MET A 21 13.94 -15.80 7.53
C MET A 21 13.43 -16.28 6.17
N THR A 22 12.48 -17.22 6.18
CA THR A 22 11.84 -17.76 4.95
C THR A 22 10.58 -17.02 4.55
N CYS A 23 10.15 -16.02 5.32
CA CYS A 23 8.92 -15.26 5.07
C CYS A 23 9.20 -13.81 4.69
N THR A 24 8.26 -13.22 3.95
CA THR A 24 8.23 -11.78 3.67
C THR A 24 7.21 -11.12 4.58
N VAL A 25 7.60 -10.06 5.27
CA VAL A 25 6.71 -9.27 6.12
C VAL A 25 6.37 -7.97 5.39
N VAL A 26 5.07 -7.71 5.22
CA VAL A 26 4.56 -6.51 4.56
C VAL A 26 3.63 -5.77 5.52
N THR A 27 3.82 -4.47 5.64
CA THR A 27 2.99 -3.61 6.49
C THR A 27 1.69 -3.27 5.78
N ALA A 28 0.55 -3.64 6.36
CA ALA A 28 -0.77 -3.31 5.80
C ALA A 28 -1.17 -1.83 6.02
N THR A 29 -0.66 -1.22 7.08
CA THR A 29 -0.89 0.18 7.47
C THR A 29 0.42 0.80 7.95
N HIS A 30 0.45 2.12 8.14
CA HIS A 30 1.57 2.78 8.78
C HIS A 30 1.74 2.24 10.22
N CYS A 31 2.92 1.72 10.54
CA CYS A 31 3.23 1.17 11.85
C CYS A 31 4.59 1.68 12.35
N VAL A 32 4.76 1.65 13.67
CA VAL A 32 6.03 1.97 14.35
C VAL A 32 6.57 0.68 14.95
N LEU A 33 7.84 0.39 14.70
CA LEU A 33 8.50 -0.84 15.14
C LEU A 33 9.67 -0.50 16.07
N GLY A 34 9.76 -1.23 17.19
CA GLY A 34 10.96 -1.27 18.01
C GLY A 34 11.94 -2.27 17.44
N ILE A 35 13.17 -1.85 17.15
CA ILE A 35 14.19 -2.72 16.56
C ILE A 35 15.22 -3.12 17.64
N VAL A 36 15.34 -4.41 17.88
CA VAL A 36 16.43 -4.99 18.69
C VAL A 36 17.50 -5.51 17.75
N ARG A 37 18.74 -5.04 17.93
CA ARG A 37 19.87 -5.47 17.09
C ARG A 37 20.24 -6.92 17.39
N PRO A 38 20.59 -7.73 16.37
CA PRO A 38 20.95 -9.14 16.57
C PRO A 38 22.04 -9.37 17.61
N GLY A 39 23.08 -8.53 17.61
CA GLY A 39 24.17 -8.63 18.59
C GLY A 39 23.70 -8.54 20.04
N LYS A 40 22.72 -7.68 20.34
CA LYS A 40 22.15 -7.56 21.69
C LYS A 40 21.37 -8.79 22.11
N THR A 41 20.69 -9.44 21.18
CA THR A 41 19.99 -10.71 21.44
C THR A 41 20.97 -11.85 21.69
N LEU A 42 22.10 -11.88 20.98
CA LEU A 42 23.13 -12.91 21.15
C LEU A 42 23.96 -12.73 22.44
N GLU A 43 24.15 -11.48 22.87
CA GLU A 43 24.80 -11.12 24.15
C GLU A 43 23.97 -11.54 25.39
N LEU A 44 22.69 -11.88 25.23
CA LEU A 44 21.85 -12.32 26.35
C LEU A 44 22.38 -13.61 26.98
N PRO A 45 22.18 -13.82 28.30
CA PRO A 45 22.54 -15.07 28.97
C PRO A 45 21.92 -16.29 28.28
N GLU A 46 22.62 -17.41 28.31
CA GLU A 46 22.18 -18.64 27.65
C GLU A 46 20.77 -19.08 28.09
N VAL A 47 20.48 -18.98 29.39
CA VAL A 47 19.16 -19.31 29.95
C VAL A 47 18.07 -18.43 29.34
N THR A 48 18.33 -17.12 29.22
CA THR A 48 17.41 -16.16 28.60
C THR A 48 17.19 -16.45 27.12
N ARG A 49 18.25 -16.80 26.38
CA ARG A 49 18.13 -17.19 24.96
C ARG A 49 17.29 -18.45 24.78
N LYS A 50 17.48 -19.46 25.64
CA LYS A 50 16.68 -20.70 25.62
C LYS A 50 15.21 -20.44 25.98
N LEU A 51 14.97 -19.58 26.98
CA LEU A 51 13.62 -19.13 27.33
C LEU A 51 12.94 -18.46 26.14
N LEU A 52 13.61 -17.49 25.51
CA LEU A 52 13.11 -16.81 24.31
C LEU A 52 12.79 -17.81 23.19
N LEU A 53 13.71 -18.74 22.91
CA LEU A 53 13.50 -19.77 21.89
C LEU A 53 12.30 -20.67 22.20
N HIS A 54 12.10 -21.03 23.47
CA HIS A 54 10.97 -21.86 23.91
C HIS A 54 9.63 -21.12 23.86
N THR A 55 9.63 -19.82 24.18
CA THR A 55 8.42 -18.98 24.16
C THR A 55 8.08 -18.46 22.76
N ALA A 56 9.07 -18.41 21.86
CA ALA A 56 8.89 -17.96 20.50
C ALA A 56 8.04 -18.98 19.74
N GLN A 57 6.73 -18.71 19.65
CA GLN A 57 5.90 -19.41 18.69
C GLN A 57 6.39 -19.02 17.30
N ARG A 58 6.77 -20.00 16.48
CA ARG A 58 7.01 -19.72 15.05
C ARG A 58 5.74 -19.08 14.50
N THR A 59 5.80 -17.79 14.21
CA THR A 59 4.65 -16.91 13.93
C THR A 59 3.74 -17.46 12.82
N PHE A 60 4.26 -18.34 11.96
CA PHE A 60 3.54 -18.93 10.83
C PHE A 60 3.71 -20.45 10.65
N ALA A 61 4.19 -21.18 11.67
CA ALA A 61 4.44 -22.63 11.50
C ALA A 61 3.17 -23.49 11.33
N HIS A 62 1.99 -22.96 11.69
CA HIS A 62 0.72 -23.69 11.66
C HIS A 62 -0.34 -22.96 10.81
N LEU A 63 0.02 -22.47 9.62
CA LEU A 63 -1.01 -22.12 8.64
C LEU A 63 -1.54 -23.40 8.01
N SER A 64 -2.81 -23.74 8.27
CA SER A 64 -3.43 -24.88 7.62
C SER A 64 -3.68 -24.60 6.14
N GLN A 65 -3.75 -25.67 5.33
CA GLN A 65 -4.08 -25.54 3.91
C GLN A 65 -5.45 -24.86 3.70
N ASP A 66 -6.39 -25.05 4.63
CA ASP A 66 -7.70 -24.41 4.60
C ASP A 66 -7.63 -22.91 4.88
N ASP A 67 -6.73 -22.46 5.77
CA ASP A 67 -6.48 -21.02 6.00
C ASP A 67 -5.93 -20.34 4.75
N ILE A 68 -5.01 -21.01 4.06
CA ILE A 68 -4.42 -20.53 2.81
C ILE A 68 -5.51 -20.44 1.73
N ARG A 69 -6.33 -21.49 1.58
CA ARG A 69 -7.41 -21.52 0.60
C ARG A 69 -8.46 -20.44 0.86
N ARG A 70 -8.90 -20.27 2.11
CA ARG A 70 -9.87 -19.23 2.48
C ARG A 70 -9.38 -17.83 2.17
N GLU A 71 -8.12 -17.54 2.51
CA GLU A 71 -7.51 -16.25 2.23
C GLU A 71 -7.42 -15.99 0.72
N TYR A 72 -7.04 -17.01 -0.06
CA TYR A 72 -7.01 -16.91 -1.52
C TYR A 72 -8.39 -16.57 -2.10
N ILE A 73 -9.44 -17.30 -1.70
CA ILE A 73 -10.81 -17.04 -2.17
C ILE A 73 -11.23 -15.59 -1.84
N ASN A 74 -11.00 -15.15 -0.60
CA ASN A 74 -11.34 -13.78 -0.19
C ASN A 74 -10.63 -12.70 -1.03
N GLN A 75 -9.37 -12.95 -1.43
CA GLN A 75 -8.62 -12.02 -2.27
C GLN A 75 -9.18 -11.96 -3.69
N GLU A 76 -9.48 -13.10 -4.30
CA GLU A 76 -10.06 -13.16 -5.65
C GLU A 76 -11.46 -12.52 -5.68
N THR A 77 -12.33 -12.83 -4.71
CA THR A 77 -13.65 -12.18 -4.61
C THR A 77 -13.54 -10.66 -4.48
N ARG A 78 -12.53 -10.15 -3.76
CA ARG A 78 -12.31 -8.71 -3.64
C ARG A 78 -11.83 -8.06 -4.95
N LYS A 79 -11.01 -8.78 -5.73
CA LYS A 79 -10.59 -8.33 -7.07
C LYS A 79 -11.79 -8.28 -8.01
N GLU A 80 -12.57 -9.36 -8.07
CA GLU A 80 -13.80 -9.43 -8.88
C GLU A 80 -14.76 -8.28 -8.55
N TRP A 81 -14.94 -7.97 -7.26
CA TRP A 81 -15.76 -6.83 -6.84
C TRP A 81 -15.20 -5.48 -7.27
N THR A 82 -13.88 -5.34 -7.30
CA THR A 82 -13.22 -4.10 -7.74
C THR A 82 -13.36 -3.93 -9.25
N ASP A 83 -13.19 -5.00 -10.02
CA ASP A 83 -13.36 -5.02 -11.47
C ASP A 83 -14.81 -4.73 -11.85
N PHE A 84 -15.77 -5.36 -11.17
CA PHE A 84 -17.19 -5.09 -11.36
C PHE A 84 -17.55 -3.61 -11.09
N LYS A 85 -17.05 -3.04 -9.99
CA LYS A 85 -17.24 -1.63 -9.68
C LYS A 85 -16.68 -0.72 -10.77
N LYS A 86 -15.51 -1.06 -11.31
CA LYS A 86 -14.87 -0.30 -12.37
C LYS A 86 -15.70 -0.34 -13.66
N ASP A 87 -16.20 -1.51 -14.03
CA ASP A 87 -17.05 -1.70 -15.22
C ASP A 87 -18.34 -0.86 -15.13
N ILE A 88 -19.02 -0.87 -13.99
CA ILE A 88 -20.19 -0.01 -13.76
C ILE A 88 -19.83 1.47 -13.81
N LEU A 89 -18.70 1.85 -13.19
CA LEU A 89 -18.25 3.24 -13.19
C LEU A 89 -18.00 3.72 -14.64
N ASP A 90 -17.30 2.90 -15.42
CA ASP A 90 -17.02 3.16 -16.82
C ASP A 90 -18.33 3.28 -17.61
N ASP A 91 -19.27 2.32 -17.50
CA ASP A 91 -20.58 2.39 -18.19
C ASP A 91 -21.35 3.68 -17.86
N ILE A 92 -21.42 4.06 -16.58
CA ILE A 92 -22.11 5.29 -16.17
C ILE A 92 -21.38 6.53 -16.72
N ILE A 93 -20.05 6.57 -16.68
CA ILE A 93 -19.24 7.67 -17.21
C ILE A 93 -19.45 7.80 -18.73
N PHE A 94 -19.40 6.69 -19.47
CA PHE A 94 -19.63 6.63 -20.92
C PHE A 94 -21.04 7.06 -21.27
N LYS A 95 -22.06 6.47 -20.62
CA LYS A 95 -23.48 6.75 -20.89
C LYS A 95 -23.87 8.19 -20.56
N LYS A 96 -23.25 8.80 -19.56
CA LYS A 96 -23.54 10.19 -19.15
C LYS A 96 -22.60 11.23 -19.76
N ASN A 97 -21.66 10.86 -20.64
CA ASN A 97 -20.63 11.76 -21.19
C ASN A 97 -19.94 12.60 -20.10
N ILE A 98 -19.71 12.02 -18.92
CA ILE A 98 -19.03 12.70 -17.79
C ILE A 98 -17.53 12.52 -17.98
N ARG A 99 -17.00 13.05 -19.09
CA ARG A 99 -15.56 13.15 -19.33
C ARG A 99 -15.16 14.61 -19.21
N ALA A 100 -14.11 14.88 -18.45
CA ALA A 100 -13.55 16.22 -18.33
C ALA A 100 -13.20 16.75 -19.74
N GLY A 101 -13.71 17.94 -20.10
CA GLY A 101 -13.53 18.53 -21.42
C GLY A 101 -14.54 18.10 -22.50
N GLN A 102 -15.56 17.30 -22.18
CA GLN A 102 -16.66 16.97 -23.09
C GLN A 102 -18.03 17.25 -22.45
N GLY A 103 -19.04 17.56 -23.29
CA GLY A 103 -20.41 17.81 -22.84
C GLY A 103 -20.56 19.06 -21.94
N LYS A 104 -21.43 18.98 -20.92
CA LYS A 104 -21.75 20.09 -19.98
C LYS A 104 -20.55 20.61 -19.16
N TRP A 105 -19.39 19.95 -19.25
CA TRP A 105 -18.18 20.25 -18.49
C TRP A 105 -17.06 20.85 -19.36
N GLN A 106 -17.37 21.32 -20.57
CA GLN A 106 -16.47 22.16 -21.34
C GLN A 106 -16.40 23.56 -20.73
N HIS A 107 -15.45 23.78 -19.84
CA HIS A 107 -15.03 25.13 -19.48
C HIS A 107 -14.17 25.67 -20.62
N SER A 108 -14.78 26.42 -21.54
CA SER A 108 -14.00 27.27 -22.44
C SER A 108 -13.31 28.32 -21.57
N THR A 109 -12.01 28.18 -21.37
CA THR A 109 -11.20 29.27 -20.84
C THR A 109 -11.18 30.37 -21.91
N PRO A 110 -11.62 31.60 -21.63
CA PRO A 110 -11.52 32.68 -22.60
C PRO A 110 -10.05 32.92 -22.93
N ILE A 111 -9.70 32.84 -24.21
CA ILE A 111 -8.36 33.20 -24.70
C ILE A 111 -8.19 34.71 -24.45
N PRO A 112 -7.13 35.18 -23.77
CA PRO A 112 -6.87 36.62 -23.65
C PRO A 112 -6.50 37.16 -25.02
N THR A 113 -7.27 38.10 -25.54
CA THR A 113 -6.94 38.85 -26.77
C THR A 113 -5.65 39.64 -26.55
N PRO A 114 -4.64 39.56 -27.44
CA PRO A 114 -3.46 40.40 -27.35
C PRO A 114 -3.86 41.86 -27.62
N ALA A 115 -3.40 42.76 -26.75
CA ALA A 115 -3.60 44.19 -26.85
C ALA A 115 -3.07 44.73 -28.19
N ASP A 116 -3.89 45.56 -28.83
CA ASP A 116 -3.65 46.18 -30.13
C ASP A 116 -2.65 47.35 -29.97
N ASP A 117 -1.36 47.03 -30.05
CA ASP A 117 -0.27 48.02 -30.09
C ASP A 117 0.17 48.23 -31.55
N ARG A 118 -0.31 49.35 -32.15
CA ARG A 118 0.24 50.14 -33.28
C ARG A 118 -0.94 50.93 -33.90
N GLN A 119 -0.93 52.25 -34.01
CA GLN A 119 -0.02 52.95 -34.91
C GLN A 119 -0.06 54.50 -34.71
N THR A 120 1.14 55.06 -34.56
CA THR A 120 1.68 56.25 -35.26
C THR A 120 1.05 57.64 -35.08
N LYS A 121 1.81 58.48 -34.37
CA LYS A 121 2.33 59.79 -34.81
C LYS A 121 2.05 60.14 -36.29
N SER A 122 1.28 61.19 -36.54
CA SER A 122 1.47 62.25 -37.56
C SER A 122 0.20 63.13 -37.51
N SER A 123 0.22 64.42 -37.17
CA SER A 123 0.63 65.48 -38.08
C SER A 123 0.72 66.81 -37.33
N MET A 124 1.90 67.44 -37.34
CA MET A 124 2.05 68.89 -37.22
C MET A 124 1.95 69.45 -38.64
N HIS A 125 1.01 70.35 -38.89
CA HIS A 125 1.14 71.64 -39.58
C HIS A 125 -0.22 72.33 -39.57
#